data_AF-A0A9D4I7V6-F1
#
_entry.id   AF-A0A9D4I7V6-F1
#
_cell.length_a   1.000
_cell.length_b   1.000
_cell.length_c   1.000
_cell.angle_alpha   90.00
_cell.angle_beta   90.00
_cell.angle_gamma   90.00
#
_symmetry.space_group_name_H-M   'P 1'
#
loop_
_entity.id
_entity.type
_entity.pdbx_description
1 polymer ?
#
loop_
_entity_poly.entity_id
_entity_poly.type
_entity_poly.pdbx_seq_one_letter_code
_entity_poly.pdbx_strand_id
1 'polypeptide(L)'
;MKLAYKNVKSLRRPLDKSSTETVILVATNILADSYNRDCLVKLPGEVFEFEALDEGEERSLASLTVQKTLWLKKNTKVMILQCLL
;
A
#
# COMPACT_ATOMS: atom_id res chain seq x y z
N MET A 1 39.32 -21.40 -8.02
CA MET A 1 37.99 -21.92 -7.63
C MET A 1 36.97 -20.81 -7.90
N LYS A 2 36.16 -20.91 -8.96
CA LYS A 2 35.20 -19.85 -9.35
C LYS A 2 33.83 -20.22 -8.78
N LEU A 3 33.29 -19.40 -7.88
CA LEU A 3 31.93 -19.55 -7.37
C LEU A 3 30.97 -19.14 -8.50
N ALA A 4 30.27 -20.12 -9.06
CA ALA A 4 29.21 -19.87 -10.03
C ALA A 4 28.06 -19.16 -9.32
N TYR A 5 27.78 -17.92 -9.72
CA TYR A 5 26.58 -17.21 -9.32
C TYR A 5 25.36 -17.98 -9.81
N LYS A 6 24.72 -18.70 -8.88
CA LYS A 6 23.54 -19.50 -9.12
C LYS A 6 22.43 -18.55 -9.55
N ASN A 7 22.08 -18.63 -10.83
CA ASN A 7 20.94 -17.99 -11.50
C ASN A 7 19.93 -17.35 -10.53
N VAL A 8 20.03 -16.05 -10.32
CA VAL A 8 18.91 -15.27 -9.79
C VAL A 8 17.86 -15.31 -10.90
N LYS A 9 16.95 -16.29 -10.82
CA LYS A 9 15.74 -16.29 -11.63
C LYS A 9 14.98 -15.05 -11.20
N SER A 10 15.12 -13.95 -11.95
CA SER A 10 14.21 -12.82 -11.82
C SER A 10 12.82 -13.40 -12.04
N LEU A 11 11.98 -13.42 -11.00
CA LEU A 11 10.56 -13.71 -11.13
C LEU A 11 9.96 -12.54 -11.92
N ARG A 12 10.07 -12.59 -13.25
CA ARG A 12 9.34 -11.69 -14.13
C ARG A 12 7.87 -12.05 -13.96
N ARG A 13 7.11 -11.21 -13.23
CA ARG A 13 5.65 -11.30 -13.25
C ARG A 13 5.23 -11.20 -14.72
N PRO A 14 4.39 -12.10 -15.24
CA PRO A 14 3.81 -11.91 -16.56
C PRO A 14 2.97 -10.63 -16.50
N LEU A 15 3.41 -9.59 -17.21
CA LEU A 15 2.61 -8.38 -17.40
C LEU A 15 1.58 -8.73 -18.46
N ASP A 16 0.39 -9.16 -18.03
CA ASP A 16 -0.78 -9.13 -18.89
C ASP A 16 -1.03 -7.68 -19.32
N LYS A 17 -0.91 -7.41 -20.62
CA LYS A 17 -1.02 -6.07 -21.20
C LYS A 17 -2.48 -5.62 -21.38
N SER A 18 -3.44 -6.22 -20.67
CA SER A 18 -4.87 -6.00 -20.89
C SER A 18 -5.58 -5.20 -19.79
N SER A 19 -4.95 -4.89 -18.66
CA SER A 19 -5.56 -4.03 -17.63
C SER A 19 -5.08 -2.58 -17.74
N THR A 20 -6.01 -1.66 -18.00
CA THR A 20 -5.80 -0.21 -17.88
C THR A 20 -5.52 0.23 -16.44
N GLU A 21 -5.70 -0.66 -15.46
CA GLU A 21 -5.37 -0.42 -14.06
C GLU A 21 -3.93 -0.86 -13.78
N THR A 22 -3.05 0.10 -13.56
CA THR A 22 -1.64 -0.13 -13.22
C THR A 22 -1.41 0.15 -11.74
N VAL A 23 -0.74 -0.76 -11.05
CA VAL A 23 -0.28 -0.55 -9.66
C VAL A 23 1.15 -0.01 -9.70
N ILE A 24 1.39 1.08 -8.97
CA ILE A 24 2.73 1.66 -8.83
C ILE A 24 3.44 1.01 -7.64
N LEU A 25 4.67 0.54 -7.87
CA LEU A 25 5.52 -0.04 -6.83
C LEU A 25 6.62 0.96 -6.46
N VAL A 26 6.82 1.15 -5.16
CA VAL A 26 7.84 2.06 -4.61
C VAL A 26 8.61 1.36 -3.48
N ALA A 27 9.76 1.92 -3.13
CA ALA A 27 10.73 1.27 -2.24
C ALA A 27 10.33 1.25 -0.75
N THR A 28 9.47 2.17 -0.30
CA THR A 28 9.11 2.32 1.12
C THR A 28 7.62 2.64 1.28
N ASN A 29 7.06 2.27 2.44
CA ASN A 29 5.66 2.57 2.79
C ASN A 29 5.40 4.08 2.82
N ILE A 30 6.34 4.88 3.35
CA ILE A 30 6.23 6.34 3.38
C ILE A 30 6.02 6.92 1.97
N LEU A 31 6.76 6.42 0.97
CA LEU A 31 6.59 6.86 -0.42
C LEU A 31 5.26 6.39 -1.00
N ALA A 32 4.82 5.17 -0.65
CA ALA A 32 3.54 4.63 -1.10
C ALA A 32 2.38 5.45 -0.53
N ASP A 33 2.43 5.77 0.75
CA ASP A 33 1.43 6.57 1.45
C ASP A 33 1.34 7.98 0.89
N SER A 34 2.49 8.63 0.64
CA SER A 34 2.53 9.95 0.01
C SER A 34 1.89 9.92 -1.39
N TYR A 35 2.27 8.93 -2.21
CA TYR A 35 1.71 8.77 -3.56
C TYR A 35 0.20 8.53 -3.51
N ASN A 36 -0.26 7.64 -2.64
CA ASN A 36 -1.67 7.32 -2.48
C ASN A 36 -2.48 8.53 -2.01
N ARG A 37 -1.92 9.35 -1.10
CA ARG A 37 -2.54 10.59 -0.63
C ARG A 37 -2.68 11.63 -1.75
N ASP A 38 -1.63 11.80 -2.56
CA ASP A 38 -1.69 12.69 -3.73
C ASP A 38 -2.74 12.25 -4.75
N CYS A 39 -2.87 10.94 -4.98
CA CYS A 39 -3.93 10.38 -5.82
C CYS A 39 -5.31 10.64 -5.23
N LEU A 40 -5.49 10.47 -3.92
CA LEU A 40 -6.75 10.69 -3.22
C LEU A 40 -7.21 12.15 -3.29
N VAL A 41 -6.30 13.11 -3.12
CA VAL A 41 -6.60 14.54 -3.21
C VAL A 41 -7.15 14.88 -4.61
N LYS A 42 -6.55 14.30 -5.65
CA LYS A 42 -6.96 14.52 -7.05
C LYS A 42 -8.28 13.85 -7.43
N LEU A 43 -8.72 12.82 -6.70
CA LEU A 43 -10.02 12.18 -6.95
C LEU A 43 -11.18 13.14 -6.65
N PRO A 44 -12.20 13.23 -7.51
CA PRO A 44 -13.37 14.05 -7.24
C PRO A 44 -14.20 13.47 -6.09
N GLY A 45 -14.91 14.33 -5.37
CA GLY A 45 -15.82 13.95 -4.29
C GLY A 45 -15.33 14.31 -2.89
N GLU A 46 -16.22 14.09 -1.93
CA GLU A 46 -16.01 14.36 -0.51
C GLU A 46 -15.02 13.37 0.12
N VAL A 47 -14.18 13.88 1.02
CA VAL A 47 -13.26 13.09 1.84
C VAL A 47 -14.02 12.58 3.06
N PHE A 48 -13.95 11.27 3.28
CA PHE A 48 -14.37 10.63 4.51
C PHE A 48 -13.13 10.31 5.34
N GLU A 49 -13.15 10.73 6.60
CA GLU A 49 -12.07 10.53 7.55
C GLU A 49 -12.44 9.47 8.57
N PHE A 50 -11.54 8.52 8.78
CA PHE A 50 -11.67 7.44 9.75
C PHE A 50 -10.47 7.48 10.69
N GLU A 51 -10.71 7.74 11.96
CA GLU A 51 -9.68 7.75 12.99
C GLU A 51 -9.66 6.40 13.73
N ALA A 52 -8.46 5.83 13.85
CA ALA A 52 -8.26 4.62 14.63
C ALA A 52 -8.35 4.93 16.13
N LEU A 53 -9.03 4.03 16.85
CA LEU A 53 -9.01 4.02 18.30
C LEU A 53 -7.85 3.14 18.76
N ASP A 54 -6.81 3.78 19.28
CA ASP A 54 -5.62 3.09 19.75
C ASP A 54 -5.80 2.68 21.22
N GLU A 55 -5.69 1.39 21.50
CA GLU A 55 -5.65 0.84 22.85
C GLU A 55 -4.43 -0.08 23.01
N GLY A 56 -3.78 -0.03 24.18
CA GLY A 56 -2.63 -0.88 24.51
C GLY A 56 -1.29 -0.15 24.58
N GLU A 57 -0.20 -0.91 24.39
CA GLU A 57 1.16 -0.39 24.57
C GLU A 57 1.67 0.42 23.38
N GLU A 58 2.22 1.61 23.67
CA GLU A 58 2.73 2.57 22.67
C GLU A 58 3.76 1.97 21.71
N ARG A 59 4.66 1.10 22.20
CA ARG A 59 5.67 0.42 21.35
C ARG A 59 5.03 -0.46 20.28
N SER A 60 3.93 -1.13 20.62
CA SER A 60 3.21 -1.99 19.70
C SER A 60 2.43 -1.17 18.67
N LEU A 61 1.83 -0.06 19.10
CA LEU A 61 1.14 0.88 18.21
C LEU A 61 2.10 1.50 17.19
N ALA A 62 3.31 1.86 17.60
CA ALA A 62 4.34 2.41 16.70
C ALA A 62 4.81 1.41 15.62
N SER A 63 4.55 0.12 15.79
CA SER A 63 4.91 -0.93 14.83
C SER A 63 3.81 -1.23 13.80
N LEU A 64 2.62 -0.63 13.94
CA LEU A 64 1.50 -0.86 13.03
C LEU A 64 1.82 -0.27 11.65
N THR A 65 1.60 -1.09 10.62
CA THR A 65 1.81 -0.72 9.21
C THR A 65 0.68 0.17 8.65
N VAL A 66 -0.40 0.34 9.42
CA VAL A 66 -1.60 1.06 9.02
C VAL A 66 -1.59 2.50 9.54
N GLN A 67 -2.20 3.38 8.75
CA GLN A 67 -2.32 4.79 9.10
C GLN A 67 -3.32 4.96 10.26
N LYS A 68 -2.97 5.79 11.25
CA LYS A 68 -3.87 6.16 12.35
C LYS A 68 -5.12 6.89 11.85
N THR A 69 -4.96 7.77 10.88
CA THR A 69 -6.06 8.47 10.22
C THR A 69 -6.10 8.00 8.77
N LEU A 70 -7.21 7.40 8.38
CA LEU A 70 -7.44 6.93 7.02
C LEU A 70 -8.41 7.89 6.31
N TRP A 71 -7.98 8.44 5.18
CA TRP A 71 -8.83 9.23 4.30
C TRP A 71 -9.28 8.41 3.10
N LEU A 72 -10.57 8.45 2.79
CA LEU A 72 -11.15 7.76 1.64
C LEU A 72 -12.09 8.68 0.86
N LYS A 73 -12.19 8.44 -0.44
CA LYS A 73 -13.22 8.98 -1.33
C LYS A 73 -13.93 7.84 -2.06
N LYS A 74 -15.12 8.11 -2.60
CA LYS A 74 -15.81 7.13 -3.47
C LYS A 74 -14.90 6.73 -4.64
N ASN A 75 -14.85 5.44 -4.96
CA ASN A 75 -14.01 4.83 -6.00
C ASN A 75 -12.49 4.81 -5.70
N THR A 76 -12.06 5.10 -4.47
CA THR A 76 -10.67 4.88 -4.06
C THR A 76 -10.31 3.40 -4.18
N LYS A 77 -9.15 3.10 -4.76
CA LYS A 77 -8.60 1.74 -4.80
C LYS A 77 -7.95 1.44 -3.46
N VAL A 78 -8.38 0.35 -2.82
CA VAL A 78 -7.91 -0.05 -1.48
C VAL A 78 -7.40 -1.48 -1.50
N MET A 79 -6.52 -1.80 -0.56
CA MET A 79 -6.08 -3.16 -0.26
C MET A 79 -6.62 -3.54 1.12
N ILE A 80 -7.29 -4.69 1.21
CA ILE A 80 -7.74 -5.23 2.49
C ILE A 80 -6.54 -5.92 3.15
N LEU A 81 -6.19 -5.51 4.37
CA LEU A 81 -5.01 -5.97 5.08
C LEU A 81 -5.27 -7.14 6.05
N GLN A 82 -6.54 -7.43 6.33
CA GLN A 82 -6.94 -8.49 7.25
C GLN A 82 -8.11 -9.30 6.66
N CYS A 83 -8.06 -10.62 6.80
CA CYS A 83 -9.19 -11.47 6.45
C CYS A 83 -10.36 -11.18 7.39
N LEU A 84 -11.51 -10.84 6.80
CA LEU A 84 -12.77 -10.72 7.53
C LEU A 84 -13.33 -12.13 7.73
N LEU A 85 -13.55 -12.50 8.99
CA LEU A 85 -14.17 -13.77 9.41
C LEU A 85 -15.69 -13.65 9.39
#